data_AF-Q59B17-F1
#
_entry.id   AF-Q59B17-F1
#
_cell.length_a   1.000
_cell.length_b   1.000
_cell.length_c   1.000
_cell.angle_alpha   90.00
_cell.angle_beta   90.00
_cell.angle_gamma   90.00
#
_symmetry.space_group_name_H-M   'P 1'
#
loop_
_entity.id
_entity.type
_entity.pdbx_description
1 polymer ?
#
loop_
_entity_poly.entity_id
_entity_poly.type
_entity_poly.pdbx_seq_one_letter_code
_entity_poly.pdbx_strand_id
1 'polypeptide(L)' 'MYLGDLLLMTMCMLILVVCVLVGVAFLTLLERKVLGYIQIRKGPNKV' A
#
# COMPACT_ATOMS: atom_id res chain seq x y z
N MET A 1 -3.13 -20.56 -26.23
CA MET A 1 -3.06 -19.26 -25.53
C MET A 1 -1.99 -18.46 -26.23
N TYR A 2 -2.32 -17.30 -26.78
CA TYR A 2 -1.36 -16.51 -27.53
C TYR A 2 -0.35 -15.85 -26.58
N LEU A 3 0.83 -15.52 -27.11
CA LEU A 3 1.86 -14.77 -26.37
C LEU A 3 1.31 -13.44 -25.81
N GLY A 4 0.37 -12.81 -26.53
CA GLY A 4 -0.31 -11.59 -26.09
C GLY A 4 -1.14 -11.78 -24.82
N ASP A 5 -1.82 -12.92 -24.66
CA ASP A 5 -2.59 -13.23 -23.44
C ASP A 5 -1.68 -13.37 -22.22
N LEU A 6 -0.51 -14.01 -22.40
CA LEU A 6 0.49 -14.15 -21.35
C LEU A 6 1.05 -12.79 -20.94
N LEU A 7 1.37 -11.92 -21.89
CA LEU A 7 1.85 -10.56 -21.60
C LEU A 7 0.79 -9.74 -20.85
N LEU A 8 -0.47 -9.79 -21.27
CA LEU A 8 -1.57 -9.10 -20.59
C LEU A 8 -1.73 -9.59 -19.14
N MET A 9 -1.67 -10.90 -18.91
CA MET A 9 -1.73 -11.48 -17.56
C MET A 9 -0.57 -10.99 -16.67
N THR A 10 0.65 -10.91 -17.21
CA THR A 10 1.80 -10.39 -16.43
C THR A 10 1.62 -8.91 -16.06
N MET A 11 1.09 -8.08 -16.96
CA MET A 11 0.83 -6.66 -16.69
C MET A 11 -0.26 -6.47 -15.61
N CYS A 12 -1.34 -7.25 -15.67
CA CYS A 12 -2.39 -7.22 -14.65
C CYS A 12 -1.84 -7.56 -13.26
N MET A 13 -0.99 -8.59 -13.16
CA MET A 13 -0.38 -8.99 -11.89
C MET A 13 0.54 -7.90 -11.34
N LEU A 14 1.34 -7.24 -12.20
CA LEU A 14 2.21 -6.14 -11.78
C LEU A 14 1.41 -4.96 -11.22
N ILE A 15 0.34 -4.55 -11.92
CA ILE A 15 -0.53 -3.45 -11.47
C ILE A 15 -1.17 -3.79 -10.12
N LEU A 16 -1.64 -5.03 -9.95
CA LEU A 16 -2.24 -5.50 -8.70
C LEU A 16 -1.27 -5.40 -7.52
N VAL A 17 -0.03 -5.84 -7.71
CA VAL A 17 1.02 -5.77 -6.67
C VAL A 17 1.30 -4.31 -6.29
N VAL A 18 1.42 -3.42 -7.27
CA VAL A 18 1.66 -1.98 -7.01
C VAL A 18 0.51 -1.38 -6.19
N CYS A 19 -0.74 -1.64 -6.57
CA CYS A 19 -1.90 -1.13 -5.83
C CYS A 19 -1.93 -1.63 -4.38
N VAL A 20 -1.59 -2.90 -4.13
CA VAL A 20 -1.53 -3.45 -2.77
C VAL A 20 -0.43 -2.78 -1.95
N LEU A 21 0.77 -2.60 -2.50
CA LEU A 21 1.88 -1.96 -1.79
C LEU A 21 1.57 -0.52 -1.39
N VAL A 22 0.92 0.24 -2.28
CA VAL A 22 0.46 1.60 -1.99
C VAL A 22 -0.59 1.58 -0.87
N GLY A 23 -1.57 0.67 -0.94
CA GLY A 23 -2.59 0.52 0.11
C GLY A 23 -2.00 0.20 1.48
N VAL A 24 -1.06 -0.75 1.54
CA VAL A 24 -0.37 -1.13 2.79
C VAL A 24 0.44 0.04 3.34
N ALA A 25 1.14 0.81 2.49
CA ALA A 25 1.89 1.97 2.94
C ALA A 25 1.00 3.01 3.65
N PHE A 26 -0.17 3.32 3.09
CA PHE A 26 -1.13 4.23 3.72
C PHE A 26 -1.74 3.64 5.00
N LEU A 27 -2.05 2.36 5.02
CA LEU A 27 -2.55 1.68 6.21
C LEU A 27 -1.55 1.77 7.37
N THR A 28 -0.26 1.52 7.10
CA THR A 28 0.79 1.61 8.13
C THR A 28 1.00 3.04 8.64
N LEU A 29 0.78 4.06 7.80
CA LEU A 29 0.79 5.46 8.25
C LEU A 29 -0.40 5.77 9.16
N LEU A 30 -1.58 5.24 8.84
CA LEU A 30 -2.78 5.39 9.66
C LEU A 30 -2.59 4.72 11.02
N GLU A 31 -2.09 3.49 11.07
CA GLU A 31 -1.84 2.77 12.32
C GLU A 31 -0.89 3.55 13.24
N ARG A 32 0.19 4.13 12.69
CA ARG A 32 1.12 4.99 13.45
C ARG A 32 0.45 6.25 14.01
N LYS A 33 -0.50 6.85 13.28
CA LYS A 33 -1.29 7.98 13.78
C LYS A 33 -2.24 7.55 14.90
N VAL A 34 -2.98 6.45 14.71
CA VAL A 34 -3.93 5.91 15.70
C VAL A 34 -3.22 5.55 17.01
N LEU A 35 -2.08 4.84 16.94
CA LEU A 35 -1.27 4.52 18.12
C LEU A 35 -0.73 5.78 18.82
N GLY A 36 -0.38 6.83 18.06
CA GLY A 36 -0.03 8.14 18.62
C GLY A 36 -1.20 8.78 19.38
N TYR A 37 -2.40 8.77 18.80
CA TYR A 37 -3.62 9.29 19.44
C TYR A 37 -3.95 8.54 20.73
N ILE A 38 -3.84 7.20 20.75
CA ILE A 38 -4.12 6.37 21.92
C ILE A 38 -3.14 6.64 23.07
N GLN A 39 -1.87 6.90 22.75
CA GLN A 39 -0.81 7.07 23.75
C GLN A 39 -0.66 8.52 24.27
N ILE A 40 -1.56 9.45 23.89
CA ILE A 40 -1.49 10.90 24.23
C ILE A 40 -0.08 11.49 23.98
N ARG A 41 0.65 10.92 23.03
CA ARG A 41 1.89 11.49 22.51
C ARG A 41 1.57 11.99 21.12
N LYS A 42 2.07 13.16 20.75
CA LYS A 42 2.00 13.57 19.34
C LYS A 42 2.79 12.54 18.55
N GLY A 43 2.09 11.64 17.85
CA GLY A 43 2.68 10.85 16.79
C GLY A 43 3.39 11.81 15.83
N PRO A 44 4.47 11.38 15.15
CA PRO A 44 5.39 12.25 14.44
C PRO A 44 4.64 13.35 13.67
N ASN A 45 4.80 14.59 14.15
CA ASN A 45 4.05 15.77 13.67
C ASN A 45 4.65 16.33 12.36
N LYS A 46 5.61 15.62 11.76
CA LYS A 46 6.33 16.05 10.57
C LYS A 46 6.58 14.82 9.70
N VAL A 47 6.41 15.03 8.40
CA VAL A 47 6.46 14.04 7.31
C VAL A 47 7.60 13.03 7.44
#